data_AF-A0A0U5FQQ4-F1
#
_entry.id   AF-A0A0U5FQQ4-F1
#
_cell.length_a   1.000
_cell.length_b   1.000
_cell.length_c   1.000
_cell.angle_alpha   90.00
_cell.angle_beta   90.00
_cell.angle_gamma   90.00
#
_symmetry.space_group_name_H-M   'P 1'
#
loop_
_entity.id
_entity.type
_entity.pdbx_description
1 polymer ?
#
loop_
_entity_poly.entity_id
_entity_poly.type
_entity_poly.pdbx_seq_one_letter_code
_entity_poly.pdbx_strand_id
1 'polypeptide(L)'
;MVANNTATVAKQVGCVKDDDDQGLQTLRCLREIPFEGLTNFSVAASRIARPPFGEGFFYPTIDNDFLQDRPSQLMRAGKFAKGIPIIASWVTNEGAWYVPSSTSTDEEVLGSFGLWLSNLSDDTKQKLLELYPLEDFVHSVRADYDGPISPQWYRAAQMSRDIWFTCTALEFTWLYLRYGPGKPSQIRLYEFNQTLYIPVWEAMGVPMWRVAHLSDIPYLFNNHHLGGGTDNSEPHIALAQDFSKTIIEFVNNASPGESTNGTGLWRPAYSTATSGQDWFDELSIQLFGGPYGSELVTVSKDGDKNAKTDAEKAVYWEKLFGRCEFINGQQMRAEAGV
;
A
#
# COMPACT_ATOMS: atom_id res chain seq x y z
N MET A 1 -9.43 18.35 9.66
CA MET A 1 -8.27 18.58 8.76
C MET A 1 -8.73 18.92 7.34
N VAL A 2 -9.51 18.07 6.66
CA VAL A 2 -10.05 18.39 5.31
C VAL A 2 -10.84 19.70 5.25
N ALA A 3 -11.74 19.95 6.21
CA ALA A 3 -12.48 21.22 6.28
C ALA A 3 -11.54 22.44 6.36
N ASN A 4 -10.45 22.34 7.14
CA ASN A 4 -9.44 23.40 7.25
C ASN A 4 -8.69 23.59 5.92
N ASN A 5 -8.44 22.51 5.18
CA ASN A 5 -7.82 22.57 3.85
C ASN A 5 -8.75 23.27 2.84
N THR A 6 -10.05 22.96 2.87
CA THR A 6 -11.08 23.66 2.07
C THR A 6 -11.14 25.15 2.43
N ALA A 7 -11.17 25.47 3.72
CA ALA A 7 -11.13 26.85 4.21
C ALA A 7 -9.88 27.62 3.76
N THR A 8 -8.71 26.95 3.77
CA THR A 8 -7.46 27.54 3.30
C THR A 8 -7.54 27.92 1.83
N VAL A 9 -8.05 27.03 0.98
CA VAL A 9 -8.27 27.31 -0.44
C VAL A 9 -9.28 28.45 -0.62
N ALA A 10 -10.40 28.41 0.10
CA ALA A 10 -11.42 29.47 0.06
C ALA A 10 -10.86 30.84 0.43
N LYS A 11 -9.98 30.90 1.42
CA LYS A 11 -9.30 32.14 1.83
C LYS A 11 -8.36 32.64 0.75
N GLN A 12 -7.58 31.76 0.13
CA GLN A 12 -6.62 32.12 -0.93
C GLN A 12 -7.31 32.72 -2.16
N VAL A 13 -8.51 32.27 -2.50
CA VAL A 13 -9.29 32.81 -3.63
C VAL A 13 -10.22 33.97 -3.24
N GLY A 14 -10.13 34.46 -1.99
CA GLY A 14 -10.90 35.62 -1.53
C GLY A 14 -12.39 35.35 -1.29
N CYS A 15 -12.78 34.09 -1.08
CA CYS A 15 -14.17 33.69 -0.86
C CYS A 15 -14.62 33.72 0.60
N VAL A 16 -13.69 33.79 1.55
CA VAL A 16 -14.02 33.91 2.99
C VAL A 16 -14.34 35.36 3.32
N LYS A 17 -15.53 35.60 3.86
CA LYS A 17 -16.00 36.91 4.34
C LYS A 17 -16.48 36.75 5.78
N ASP A 18 -16.25 37.78 6.61
CA ASP A 18 -16.70 37.81 8.02
C ASP A 18 -16.29 36.56 8.83
N ASP A 19 -15.12 35.99 8.52
CA ASP A 19 -14.58 34.74 9.08
C ASP A 19 -15.49 33.50 8.90
N ASP A 20 -16.48 33.55 8.00
CA ASP A 20 -17.34 32.41 7.66
C ASP A 20 -16.76 31.60 6.48
N ASP A 21 -15.90 30.62 6.78
CA ASP A 21 -15.24 29.80 5.77
C ASP A 21 -16.00 28.52 5.36
N GLN A 22 -17.10 28.18 6.06
CA GLN A 22 -17.95 27.02 5.79
C GLN A 22 -19.37 27.38 5.29
N GLY A 23 -19.72 28.67 5.27
CA GLY A 23 -21.06 29.12 4.93
C GLY A 23 -21.45 28.98 3.46
N LEU A 24 -22.76 29.08 3.22
CA LEU A 24 -23.34 29.03 1.88
C LEU A 24 -22.80 30.13 0.95
N GLN A 25 -22.44 31.29 1.50
CA GLN A 25 -21.89 32.39 0.71
C GLN A 25 -20.48 32.07 0.21
N THR A 26 -19.65 31.47 1.06
CA THR A 26 -18.31 30.99 0.69
C THR A 26 -18.40 29.92 -0.39
N LEU A 27 -19.32 28.95 -0.24
CA LEU A 27 -19.57 27.93 -1.25
C LEU A 27 -20.08 28.52 -2.60
N ARG A 28 -20.96 29.52 -2.56
CA ARG A 28 -21.41 30.22 -3.78
C ARG A 28 -20.26 30.92 -4.49
N CYS A 29 -19.44 31.65 -3.74
CA CYS A 29 -18.25 32.29 -4.29
C CYS A 29 -17.29 31.27 -4.92
N LEU A 30 -17.00 30.16 -4.25
CA LEU A 30 -16.13 29.10 -4.78
C LEU A 30 -16.63 28.53 -6.12
N ARG A 31 -17.95 28.45 -6.33
CA ARG A 31 -18.56 27.99 -7.59
C ARG A 31 -18.42 28.99 -8.73
N GLU A 32 -18.17 30.26 -8.43
CA GLU A 32 -17.96 31.33 -9.43
C GLU A 32 -16.48 31.48 -9.81
N ILE A 33 -15.55 30.93 -9.03
CA ILE A 33 -14.12 30.94 -9.35
C ILE A 33 -13.86 30.09 -10.60
N PRO A 34 -13.12 30.59 -11.60
CA PRO A 34 -12.73 29.79 -12.76
C PRO A 34 -12.00 28.52 -12.34
N PHE A 35 -12.34 27.40 -13.00
CA PHE A 35 -11.76 26.07 -12.72
C PHE A 35 -10.23 26.12 -12.62
N GLU A 36 -9.56 26.71 -13.62
CA GLU A 36 -8.09 26.78 -13.65
C GLU A 36 -7.50 27.48 -12.42
N GLY A 37 -8.14 28.56 -11.97
CA GLY A 37 -7.73 29.29 -10.77
C GLY A 37 -7.86 28.41 -9.52
N LEU A 38 -9.03 27.82 -9.33
CA LEU A 38 -9.31 26.99 -8.16
C LEU A 38 -8.40 25.75 -8.11
N THR A 39 -8.15 25.11 -9.26
CA THR A 39 -7.26 23.96 -9.37
C THR A 39 -5.81 24.34 -9.06
N ASN A 40 -5.31 25.46 -9.60
CA ASN A 40 -3.93 25.87 -9.37
C ASN A 40 -3.67 26.15 -7.87
N PHE A 41 -4.55 26.89 -7.20
CA PHE A 41 -4.44 27.12 -5.76
C PHE A 41 -4.54 25.82 -4.96
N SER A 42 -5.49 24.95 -5.29
CA SER A 42 -5.68 23.68 -4.59
C SER A 42 -4.47 22.74 -4.71
N VAL A 43 -3.89 22.62 -5.91
CA VAL A 43 -2.71 21.78 -6.16
C VAL A 43 -1.46 22.38 -5.51
N ALA A 44 -1.29 23.70 -5.54
CA ALA A 44 -0.17 24.35 -4.87
C ALA A 44 -0.26 24.15 -3.35
N ALA A 45 -1.43 24.39 -2.76
CA ALA A 45 -1.66 24.19 -1.33
C ALA A 45 -1.44 22.73 -0.91
N SER A 46 -1.92 21.76 -1.72
CA SER A 46 -1.75 20.34 -1.41
C SER A 46 -0.29 19.92 -1.39
N ARG A 47 0.49 20.30 -2.41
CA ARG A 47 1.93 19.93 -2.51
C ARG A 47 2.78 20.59 -1.43
N ILE A 48 2.43 21.80 -1.01
CA ILE A 48 3.09 22.47 0.13
C ILE A 48 2.81 21.71 1.43
N ALA A 49 1.56 21.32 1.66
CA ALA A 49 1.18 20.64 2.89
C ALA A 49 1.69 19.20 2.94
N ARG A 50 1.77 18.51 1.80
CA ARG A 50 2.07 17.06 1.69
C ARG A 50 2.93 16.76 0.47
N PRO A 51 4.22 17.07 0.49
CA PRO A 51 5.11 16.83 -0.64
C PRO A 51 5.34 15.33 -0.91
N PRO A 52 5.69 14.95 -2.16
CA PRO A 52 5.79 15.82 -3.33
C PRO A 52 4.46 16.00 -4.08
N PHE A 53 3.50 15.08 -3.91
CA PHE A 53 2.30 15.01 -4.77
C PHE A 53 1.06 15.72 -4.20
N GLY A 54 1.04 16.05 -2.92
CA GLY A 54 -0.13 16.62 -2.24
C GLY A 54 -1.17 15.59 -1.82
N GLU A 55 -0.80 14.31 -1.78
CA GLU A 55 -1.69 13.19 -1.49
C GLU A 55 -2.37 13.34 -0.13
N GLY A 56 -3.65 12.99 -0.08
CA GLY A 56 -4.48 13.11 1.11
C GLY A 56 -4.67 14.55 1.61
N PHE A 57 -4.36 15.59 0.85
CA PHE A 57 -4.77 16.94 1.23
C PHE A 57 -6.30 17.06 1.27
N PHE A 58 -6.98 16.48 0.27
CA PHE A 58 -8.40 16.15 0.34
C PHE A 58 -8.51 14.61 0.38
N TYR A 59 -9.17 14.09 1.40
CA TYR A 59 -9.32 12.65 1.62
C TYR A 59 -10.74 12.34 2.13
N PRO A 60 -11.21 11.09 2.05
CA PRO A 60 -12.53 10.72 2.56
C PRO A 60 -12.70 11.09 4.03
N THR A 61 -13.84 11.68 4.37
CA THR A 61 -14.20 12.08 5.73
C THR A 61 -15.45 11.37 6.21
N ILE A 62 -15.58 11.22 7.53
CA ILE A 62 -16.83 10.78 8.16
C ILE A 62 -17.87 11.88 7.94
N ASP A 63 -18.80 11.64 7.03
CA ASP A 63 -19.86 12.58 6.63
C ASP A 63 -21.20 12.24 7.28
N ASN A 64 -21.29 11.11 8.00
CA ASN A 64 -22.52 10.56 8.57
C ASN A 64 -23.61 10.25 7.52
N ASP A 65 -23.22 10.12 6.26
CA ASP A 65 -24.08 9.70 5.15
C ASP A 65 -23.49 8.44 4.50
N PHE A 66 -22.46 8.61 3.68
CA PHE A 66 -21.75 7.51 3.05
C PHE A 66 -20.80 6.80 4.03
N LEU A 67 -19.99 7.57 4.78
CA LEU A 67 -19.13 7.08 5.85
C LEU A 67 -19.71 7.50 7.22
N GLN A 68 -20.37 6.55 7.87
CA GLN A 68 -21.02 6.75 9.16
C GLN A 68 -20.07 6.67 10.36
N ASP A 69 -18.90 6.07 10.18
CA ASP A 69 -17.88 5.94 11.21
C ASP A 69 -16.51 5.67 10.56
N ARG A 70 -15.46 5.53 11.37
CA ARG A 70 -14.13 5.13 10.89
C ARG A 70 -14.20 3.76 10.21
N PRO A 71 -13.70 3.60 8.97
CA PRO A 71 -13.73 2.31 8.27
C PRO A 71 -13.10 1.16 9.08
N SER A 72 -12.00 1.43 9.78
CA SER A 72 -11.34 0.50 10.70
C SER A 72 -12.26 0.01 11.84
N GLN A 73 -13.09 0.88 12.40
CA GLN A 73 -14.06 0.53 13.44
C GLN A 73 -15.25 -0.23 12.84
N LEU A 74 -15.74 0.17 11.67
CA LEU A 74 -16.80 -0.53 10.95
C LEU A 74 -16.39 -1.97 10.59
N MET A 75 -15.15 -2.18 10.14
CA MET A 75 -14.61 -3.50 9.85
C MET A 75 -14.58 -4.40 11.08
N ARG A 76 -14.07 -3.92 12.22
CA ARG A 76 -14.03 -4.71 13.48
C ARG A 76 -15.42 -4.95 14.08
N ALA A 77 -16.38 -4.06 13.81
CA ALA A 77 -17.78 -4.25 14.17
C ALA A 77 -18.54 -5.18 13.21
N GLY A 78 -17.90 -5.69 12.15
CA GLY A 78 -18.55 -6.53 11.15
C GLY A 78 -19.58 -5.79 10.29
N LYS A 79 -19.49 -4.45 10.21
CA LYS A 79 -20.40 -3.55 9.48
C LYS A 79 -19.85 -3.24 8.09
N PHE A 80 -19.84 -4.24 7.23
CA PHE A 80 -19.40 -4.14 5.85
C PHE A 80 -20.20 -5.10 4.94
N ALA A 81 -20.11 -4.91 3.63
CA ALA A 81 -20.75 -5.79 2.65
C ALA A 81 -20.10 -7.18 2.65
N LYS A 82 -20.91 -8.23 2.78
CA LYS A 82 -20.47 -9.60 3.08
C LYS A 82 -20.69 -10.54 1.90
N GLY A 83 -19.87 -11.59 1.83
CA GLY A 83 -19.99 -12.66 0.83
C GLY A 83 -19.48 -12.29 -0.57
N ILE A 84 -18.75 -11.19 -0.69
CA ILE A 84 -18.10 -10.75 -1.93
C ILE A 84 -16.70 -11.37 -1.95
N PRO A 85 -16.31 -12.08 -3.01
CA PRO A 85 -14.92 -12.51 -3.21
C PRO A 85 -13.97 -11.31 -3.30
N ILE A 86 -12.82 -11.40 -2.63
CA ILE A 86 -11.84 -10.32 -2.54
C ILE A 86 -10.49 -10.79 -3.08
N ILE A 87 -9.89 -9.95 -3.93
CA ILE A 87 -8.43 -9.90 -4.10
C ILE A 87 -7.94 -8.66 -3.37
N ALA A 88 -6.89 -8.81 -2.56
CA ALA A 88 -6.10 -7.69 -2.06
C ALA A 88 -4.62 -7.95 -2.39
N SER A 89 -3.83 -6.87 -2.44
CA SER A 89 -2.47 -6.95 -2.94
C SER A 89 -1.62 -5.76 -2.52
N TRP A 90 -0.34 -5.89 -2.80
CA TRP A 90 0.67 -4.84 -2.76
C TRP A 90 1.72 -5.15 -3.83
N VAL A 91 2.54 -4.15 -4.15
CA VAL A 91 3.79 -4.38 -4.86
C VAL A 91 4.99 -4.41 -3.90
N THR A 92 6.08 -5.06 -4.30
CA THR A 92 7.23 -5.32 -3.40
C THR A 92 7.80 -4.07 -2.72
N ASN A 93 7.83 -2.92 -3.41
CA ASN A 93 8.38 -1.66 -2.90
C ASN A 93 7.35 -0.50 -2.90
N GLU A 94 6.07 -0.74 -2.52
CA GLU A 94 5.00 0.28 -2.52
C GLU A 94 5.42 1.61 -1.87
N GLY A 95 6.15 1.53 -0.76
CA GLY A 95 6.51 2.70 0.05
C GLY A 95 7.59 3.59 -0.56
N ALA A 96 8.22 3.20 -1.67
CA ALA A 96 9.37 3.88 -2.26
C ALA A 96 9.16 5.38 -2.53
N TRP A 97 7.98 5.76 -3.01
CA TRP A 97 7.67 7.14 -3.43
C TRP A 97 7.54 8.11 -2.26
N TYR A 98 7.31 7.58 -1.06
CA TYR A 98 7.02 8.37 0.14
C TYR A 98 8.28 8.73 0.92
N VAL A 99 9.43 8.22 0.52
CA VAL A 99 10.69 8.39 1.25
C VAL A 99 11.64 9.31 0.48
N PRO A 100 12.05 10.45 1.08
CA PRO A 100 13.09 11.29 0.50
C PRO A 100 14.38 10.51 0.25
N SER A 101 14.98 10.64 -0.93
CA SER A 101 16.22 9.92 -1.27
C SER A 101 17.41 10.25 -0.34
N SER A 102 17.34 11.36 0.39
CA SER A 102 18.33 11.77 1.38
C SER A 102 18.20 11.07 2.74
N THR A 103 17.15 10.28 2.98
CA THR A 103 16.93 9.59 4.27
C THR A 103 18.13 8.72 4.64
N SER A 104 18.72 9.05 5.78
CA SER A 104 20.03 8.57 6.24
C SER A 104 20.14 8.38 7.75
N THR A 105 19.17 8.85 8.54
CA THR A 105 19.09 8.66 10.00
C THR A 105 17.77 8.04 10.45
N ASP A 106 17.72 7.54 11.69
CA ASP A 106 16.50 6.98 12.29
C ASP A 106 15.39 8.03 12.41
N GLU A 107 15.74 9.28 12.72
CA GLU A 107 14.79 10.39 12.78
C GLU A 107 14.17 10.67 11.40
N GLU A 108 14.97 10.60 10.33
CA GLU A 108 14.48 10.76 8.96
C GLU A 108 13.61 9.58 8.52
N VAL A 109 13.92 8.35 8.98
CA VAL A 109 13.06 7.18 8.77
C VAL A 109 11.71 7.39 9.42
N LEU A 110 11.67 7.77 10.70
CA LEU A 110 10.42 8.06 11.42
C LEU A 110 9.67 9.27 10.82
N GLY A 111 10.41 10.25 10.29
CA GLY A 111 9.88 11.42 9.61
C GLY A 111 9.13 11.10 8.32
N SER A 112 9.47 10.00 7.63
CA SER A 112 8.87 9.61 6.34
C SER A 112 7.35 9.36 6.41
N PHE A 113 6.82 8.94 7.55
CA PHE A 113 5.39 8.76 7.80
C PHE A 113 4.84 9.70 8.89
N GLY A 114 5.70 10.52 9.50
CA GLY A 114 5.34 11.43 10.60
C GLY A 114 4.32 12.52 10.22
N LEU A 115 4.23 12.90 8.94
CA LEU A 115 3.20 13.81 8.43
C LEU A 115 1.77 13.26 8.61
N TRP A 116 1.64 11.96 8.74
CA TRP A 116 0.36 11.26 8.79
C TRP A 116 0.10 10.60 10.15
N LEU A 117 1.18 10.16 10.81
CA LEU A 117 1.17 9.50 12.11
C LEU A 117 1.89 10.36 13.16
N SER A 118 1.36 11.56 13.41
CA SER A 118 2.04 12.57 14.25
C SER A 118 2.00 12.26 15.75
N ASN A 119 1.12 11.35 16.18
CA ASN A 119 0.79 11.13 17.59
C ASN A 119 1.40 9.85 18.17
N LEU A 120 2.37 9.25 17.47
CA LEU A 120 3.06 8.06 17.98
C LEU A 120 3.92 8.40 19.20
N SER A 121 3.83 7.57 20.22
CA SER A 121 4.68 7.65 21.41
C SER A 121 6.14 7.29 21.06
N ASP A 122 7.08 7.72 21.90
CA ASP A 122 8.49 7.40 21.69
C ASP A 122 8.76 5.89 21.81
N ASP A 123 8.02 5.20 22.68
CA ASP A 123 8.06 3.74 22.80
C ASP A 123 7.61 3.05 21.49
N THR A 124 6.51 3.52 20.87
CA THR A 124 6.05 2.99 19.57
C THR A 124 7.06 3.25 18.47
N LYS A 125 7.64 4.46 18.41
CA LYS A 125 8.69 4.80 17.43
C LYS A 125 9.93 3.94 17.60
N GLN A 126 10.40 3.76 18.83
CA GLN A 126 11.51 2.87 19.13
C GLN A 126 11.18 1.44 18.70
N LYS A 127 9.97 0.97 18.98
CA LYS A 127 9.56 -0.38 18.60
C LYS A 127 9.51 -0.58 17.08
N LEU A 128 9.06 0.43 16.34
CA LEU A 128 9.15 0.44 14.87
C LEU A 128 10.60 0.33 14.41
N LEU A 129 11.54 1.09 14.99
CA LEU A 129 12.95 1.00 14.63
C LEU A 129 13.53 -0.41 14.93
N GLU A 130 13.16 -1.03 16.04
CA GLU A 130 13.58 -2.39 16.41
C GLU A 130 13.04 -3.48 15.46
N LEU A 131 11.81 -3.32 14.96
CA LEU A 131 11.18 -4.28 14.03
C LEU A 131 11.79 -4.23 12.61
N TYR A 132 12.52 -3.16 12.31
CA TYR A 132 13.19 -2.93 11.04
C TYR A 132 14.66 -2.61 11.33
N PRO A 133 15.49 -3.58 11.75
CA PRO A 133 16.91 -3.36 11.95
C PRO A 133 17.59 -2.77 10.69
N LEU A 134 18.68 -2.01 10.82
CA LEU A 134 19.34 -1.43 9.64
C LEU A 134 20.10 -2.49 8.82
N GLU A 135 20.70 -3.46 9.51
CA GLU A 135 21.50 -4.56 8.94
C GLU A 135 20.73 -5.38 7.90
N ASP A 136 19.43 -5.49 8.12
CA ASP A 136 18.47 -6.10 7.23
C ASP A 136 18.42 -5.42 5.86
N PHE A 137 18.79 -4.15 5.72
CA PHE A 137 18.65 -3.38 4.46
C PHE A 137 19.96 -3.09 3.75
N VAL A 138 21.10 -3.43 4.35
CA VAL A 138 22.43 -3.13 3.77
C VAL A 138 22.60 -3.79 2.40
N HIS A 139 22.16 -5.04 2.27
CA HIS A 139 22.24 -5.80 1.02
C HIS A 139 21.30 -5.28 -0.08
N SER A 140 20.30 -4.47 0.28
CA SER A 140 19.37 -3.90 -0.69
C SER A 140 20.01 -2.80 -1.52
N VAL A 141 21.09 -2.16 -1.04
CA VAL A 141 21.77 -1.08 -1.76
C VAL A 141 22.69 -1.64 -2.82
N ARG A 142 22.44 -1.28 -4.09
CA ARG A 142 23.38 -1.50 -5.19
C ARG A 142 24.24 -0.26 -5.38
N ALA A 143 25.41 -0.23 -4.75
CA ALA A 143 26.28 0.96 -4.72
C ALA A 143 26.57 1.56 -6.11
N ASP A 144 26.73 0.71 -7.13
CA ASP A 144 27.05 1.13 -8.50
C ASP A 144 25.84 1.49 -9.37
N TYR A 145 24.61 1.33 -8.84
CA TYR A 145 23.38 1.48 -9.63
C TYR A 145 22.34 2.39 -8.98
N ASP A 146 22.12 2.25 -7.67
CA ASP A 146 21.07 3.01 -6.97
C ASP A 146 21.49 4.47 -6.70
N GLY A 147 22.77 4.83 -6.90
CA GLY A 147 23.33 6.12 -6.51
C GLY A 147 23.74 6.18 -5.02
N PRO A 148 24.04 7.36 -4.47
CA PRO A 148 24.42 7.52 -3.06
C PRO A 148 23.19 7.38 -2.14
N ILE A 149 22.65 6.17 -2.03
CA ILE A 149 21.48 5.83 -1.22
C ILE A 149 21.93 5.12 0.05
N SER A 150 21.47 5.62 1.20
CA SER A 150 21.65 4.95 2.49
C SER A 150 20.72 3.73 2.60
N PRO A 151 21.14 2.63 3.26
CA PRO A 151 20.22 1.55 3.62
C PRO A 151 18.99 2.01 4.43
N GLN A 152 19.08 3.15 5.12
CA GLN A 152 17.95 3.78 5.81
C GLN A 152 16.80 4.14 4.87
N TRP A 153 17.09 4.45 3.60
CA TRP A 153 16.04 4.69 2.61
C TRP A 153 15.19 3.44 2.38
N TYR A 154 15.82 2.28 2.17
CA TYR A 154 15.09 1.01 2.00
C TYR A 154 14.34 0.61 3.27
N ARG A 155 14.92 0.87 4.44
CA ARG A 155 14.26 0.68 5.74
C ARG A 155 12.99 1.52 5.85
N ALA A 156 13.06 2.82 5.53
CA ALA A 156 11.91 3.71 5.52
C ALA A 156 10.89 3.33 4.45
N ALA A 157 11.33 2.87 3.27
CA ALA A 157 10.44 2.48 2.18
C ALA A 157 9.64 1.24 2.58
N GLN A 158 10.29 0.24 3.18
CA GLN A 158 9.64 -0.95 3.73
C GLN A 158 8.66 -0.58 4.86
N MET A 159 9.06 0.30 5.79
CA MET A 159 8.19 0.71 6.89
C MET A 159 6.96 1.47 6.37
N SER A 160 7.14 2.34 5.37
CA SER A 160 6.04 3.06 4.70
C SER A 160 5.12 2.09 3.95
N ARG A 161 5.69 1.12 3.22
CA ARG A 161 4.96 0.05 2.53
C ARG A 161 4.04 -0.70 3.49
N ASP A 162 4.61 -1.13 4.62
CA ASP A 162 3.89 -1.94 5.60
C ASP A 162 2.79 -1.12 6.30
N ILE A 163 3.07 0.13 6.68
CA ILE A 163 2.09 1.02 7.34
C ILE A 163 0.92 1.40 6.42
N TRP A 164 1.18 1.75 5.17
CA TRP A 164 0.15 2.31 4.28
C TRP A 164 -0.58 1.25 3.45
N PHE A 165 0.10 0.16 3.07
CA PHE A 165 -0.39 -0.76 2.05
C PHE A 165 -0.47 -2.21 2.54
N THR A 166 0.67 -2.83 2.85
CA THR A 166 0.71 -4.29 3.04
C THR A 166 -0.02 -4.73 4.31
N CYS A 167 0.28 -4.11 5.46
CA CYS A 167 -0.36 -4.52 6.71
C CYS A 167 -1.84 -4.12 6.78
N THR A 168 -2.23 -3.03 6.11
CA THR A 168 -3.63 -2.60 6.02
C THR A 168 -4.44 -3.56 5.13
N ALA A 169 -3.87 -4.00 4.00
CA ALA A 169 -4.46 -5.03 3.15
C ALA A 169 -4.66 -6.35 3.91
N LEU A 170 -3.62 -6.80 4.64
CA LEU A 170 -3.67 -8.02 5.44
C LEU A 170 -4.70 -7.93 6.59
N GLU A 171 -4.77 -6.79 7.30
CA GLU A 171 -5.79 -6.59 8.33
C GLU A 171 -7.20 -6.57 7.71
N PHE A 172 -7.39 -5.85 6.61
CA PHE A 172 -8.68 -5.77 5.92
C PHE A 172 -9.19 -7.16 5.55
N THR A 173 -8.36 -7.98 4.89
CA THR A 173 -8.77 -9.33 4.47
C THR A 173 -8.96 -10.27 5.66
N TRP A 174 -8.15 -10.13 6.71
CA TRP A 174 -8.33 -10.93 7.94
C TRP A 174 -9.63 -10.59 8.68
N LEU A 175 -9.94 -9.30 8.85
CA LEU A 175 -11.20 -8.85 9.44
C LEU A 175 -12.40 -9.24 8.57
N TYR A 176 -12.26 -9.19 7.25
CA TYR A 176 -13.29 -9.64 6.31
C TYR A 176 -13.62 -11.12 6.51
N LEU A 177 -12.60 -11.96 6.67
CA LEU A 177 -12.77 -13.38 7.00
C LEU A 177 -13.43 -13.57 8.37
N ARG A 178 -12.92 -12.90 9.40
CA ARG A 178 -13.33 -13.09 10.80
C ARG A 178 -14.77 -12.66 11.07
N TYR A 179 -15.20 -11.55 10.49
CA TYR A 179 -16.51 -10.93 10.79
C TYR A 179 -17.52 -11.05 9.64
N GLY A 180 -17.11 -11.60 8.50
CA GLY A 180 -17.99 -11.97 7.41
C GLY A 180 -18.60 -13.37 7.60
N PRO A 181 -19.62 -13.75 6.80
CA PRO A 181 -20.08 -15.13 6.66
C PRO A 181 -19.10 -15.94 5.79
N GLY A 182 -17.88 -15.41 5.60
CA GLY A 182 -17.01 -15.72 4.49
C GLY A 182 -16.35 -17.07 4.66
N LYS A 183 -16.39 -17.88 3.60
CA LYS A 183 -15.52 -19.03 3.51
C LYS A 183 -14.11 -18.52 3.18
N PRO A 184 -13.04 -19.08 3.77
CA PRO A 184 -11.67 -18.73 3.42
C PRO A 184 -11.42 -18.74 1.90
N SER A 185 -12.14 -19.62 1.18
CA SER A 185 -12.17 -19.72 -0.27
C SER A 185 -12.50 -18.44 -1.04
N GLN A 186 -12.96 -17.36 -0.39
CA GLN A 186 -13.33 -16.09 -1.01
C GLN A 186 -12.20 -15.06 -1.04
N ILE A 187 -11.08 -15.28 -0.36
CA ILE A 187 -10.00 -14.29 -0.25
C ILE A 187 -8.78 -14.79 -1.01
N ARG A 188 -8.23 -13.92 -1.84
CA ARG A 188 -6.99 -14.13 -2.58
C ARG A 188 -6.04 -12.97 -2.30
N LEU A 189 -4.77 -13.30 -2.12
CA LEU A 189 -3.71 -12.30 -1.97
C LEU A 189 -2.68 -12.50 -3.07
N TYR A 190 -2.14 -11.40 -3.57
CA TYR A 190 -0.94 -11.44 -4.38
C TYR A 190 0.05 -10.35 -3.98
N GLU A 191 1.32 -10.63 -4.20
CA GLU A 191 2.37 -9.62 -4.25
C GLU A 191 2.88 -9.53 -5.69
N PHE A 192 2.95 -8.31 -6.21
CA PHE A 192 3.49 -8.06 -7.54
C PHE A 192 4.94 -7.60 -7.45
N ASN A 193 5.85 -8.32 -8.09
CA ASN A 193 7.30 -8.11 -7.99
C ASN A 193 7.95 -7.87 -9.37
N GLN A 194 7.24 -7.17 -10.26
CA GLN A 194 7.79 -6.77 -11.57
C GLN A 194 7.36 -5.34 -11.92
N THR A 195 8.23 -4.62 -12.63
CA THR A 195 7.91 -3.26 -13.10
C THR A 195 8.44 -3.03 -14.50
N LEU A 196 7.65 -2.32 -15.31
CA LEU A 196 8.02 -1.86 -16.66
C LEU A 196 8.77 -0.52 -16.60
N TYR A 197 8.78 0.10 -15.42
CA TYR A 197 9.20 1.48 -15.22
C TYR A 197 10.69 1.63 -14.93
N ILE A 198 11.49 0.55 -14.91
CA ILE A 198 12.94 0.64 -14.64
C ILE A 198 13.63 1.71 -15.50
N PRO A 199 13.48 1.74 -16.84
CA PRO A 199 14.14 2.78 -17.64
C PRO A 199 13.64 4.20 -17.32
N VAL A 200 12.39 4.33 -16.89
CA VAL A 200 11.79 5.62 -16.47
C VAL A 200 12.39 6.07 -15.14
N TRP A 201 12.52 5.17 -14.17
CA TRP A 201 13.14 5.42 -12.87
C TRP A 201 14.61 5.83 -13.01
N GLU A 202 15.35 5.16 -13.90
CA GLU A 202 16.73 5.52 -14.25
C GLU A 202 16.79 6.94 -14.82
N ALA A 203 15.93 7.26 -15.81
CA ALA A 203 15.87 8.58 -16.42
C ALA A 203 15.47 9.70 -15.44
N MET A 204 14.66 9.37 -14.43
CA MET A 204 14.25 10.28 -13.35
C MET A 204 15.30 10.42 -12.24
N GLY A 205 16.38 9.63 -12.26
CA GLY A 205 17.38 9.63 -11.19
C GLY A 205 16.89 9.00 -9.89
N VAL A 206 15.88 8.12 -9.96
CA VAL A 206 15.34 7.36 -8.82
C VAL A 206 15.36 5.83 -9.04
N PRO A 207 16.49 5.25 -9.52
CA PRO A 207 16.58 3.82 -9.84
C PRO A 207 16.30 2.88 -8.64
N MET A 208 16.46 3.38 -7.42
CA MET A 208 16.15 2.65 -6.18
C MET A 208 14.65 2.38 -5.97
N TRP A 209 13.75 3.04 -6.71
CA TRP A 209 12.30 2.80 -6.61
C TRP A 209 11.90 1.38 -7.00
N ARG A 210 12.55 0.79 -8.02
CA ARG A 210 12.30 -0.60 -8.46
C ARG A 210 10.80 -0.85 -8.68
N VAL A 211 10.23 -1.88 -8.05
CA VAL A 211 8.81 -2.25 -8.12
C VAL A 211 8.00 -1.38 -7.15
N ALA A 212 7.90 -0.10 -7.46
CA ALA A 212 7.18 0.88 -6.67
C ALA A 212 5.69 0.94 -7.00
N HIS A 213 4.91 1.70 -6.21
CA HIS A 213 3.46 1.86 -6.33
C HIS A 213 2.98 1.93 -7.79
N LEU A 214 1.83 1.32 -8.09
CA LEU A 214 1.24 1.23 -9.44
C LEU A 214 2.02 0.39 -10.48
N SER A 215 3.11 -0.29 -10.11
CA SER A 215 3.89 -1.11 -11.07
C SER A 215 3.10 -2.26 -11.69
N ASP A 216 2.07 -2.77 -11.02
CA ASP A 216 1.20 -3.87 -11.44
C ASP A 216 0.09 -3.45 -12.42
N ILE A 217 -0.31 -2.17 -12.40
CA ILE A 217 -1.46 -1.66 -13.16
C ILE A 217 -1.36 -1.92 -14.67
N PRO A 218 -0.23 -1.66 -15.36
CA PRO A 218 -0.18 -1.93 -16.80
C PRO A 218 -0.27 -3.43 -17.13
N TYR A 219 0.19 -4.30 -16.23
CA TYR A 219 0.06 -5.75 -16.40
C TYR A 219 -1.40 -6.18 -16.22
N LEU A 220 -2.11 -5.62 -15.23
CA LEU A 220 -3.53 -5.88 -15.01
C LEU A 220 -4.36 -5.60 -16.28
N PHE A 221 -4.10 -4.47 -16.92
CA PHE A 221 -4.77 -4.05 -18.15
C PHE A 221 -4.20 -4.67 -19.43
N ASN A 222 -3.22 -5.57 -19.32
CA ASN A 222 -2.57 -6.22 -20.45
C ASN A 222 -2.05 -5.22 -21.50
N ASN A 223 -1.42 -4.13 -21.05
CA ASN A 223 -0.95 -3.09 -21.96
C ASN A 223 0.41 -3.47 -22.57
N HIS A 224 0.43 -3.74 -23.89
CA HIS A 224 1.64 -4.18 -24.61
C HIS A 224 2.50 -3.03 -25.14
N HIS A 225 1.99 -1.81 -25.12
CA HIS A 225 2.64 -0.65 -25.75
C HIS A 225 2.52 0.58 -24.85
N LEU A 226 2.98 0.44 -23.61
CA LEU A 226 3.00 1.57 -22.70
C LEU A 226 4.05 2.58 -23.20
N GLY A 227 3.64 3.85 -23.30
CA GLY A 227 4.50 4.94 -23.74
C GLY A 227 5.47 5.41 -22.64
N GLY A 228 6.20 6.50 -22.91
CA GLY A 228 7.04 7.14 -21.89
C GLY A 228 8.37 6.44 -21.60
N GLY A 229 8.83 5.55 -22.49
CA GLY A 229 10.12 4.87 -22.37
C GLY A 229 10.12 3.63 -21.49
N THR A 230 8.95 3.08 -21.16
CA THR A 230 8.83 1.83 -20.40
C THR A 230 9.39 0.63 -21.16
N ASP A 231 9.83 -0.38 -20.41
CA ASP A 231 10.22 -1.67 -20.97
C ASP A 231 8.99 -2.42 -21.48
N ASN A 232 8.90 -2.62 -22.79
CA ASN A 232 7.82 -3.36 -23.46
C ASN A 232 8.37 -4.67 -24.07
N SER A 233 9.38 -5.29 -23.45
CA SER A 233 9.96 -6.54 -23.94
C SER A 233 9.01 -7.73 -23.81
N GLU A 234 9.27 -8.79 -24.60
CA GLU A 234 8.45 -10.00 -24.63
C GLU A 234 8.18 -10.64 -23.26
N PRO A 235 9.14 -10.73 -22.31
CA PRO A 235 8.85 -11.26 -20.99
C PRO A 235 7.80 -10.47 -20.22
N HIS A 236 7.79 -9.13 -20.38
CA HIS A 236 6.80 -8.27 -19.77
C HIS A 236 5.41 -8.43 -20.40
N ILE A 237 5.36 -8.56 -21.73
CA ILE A 237 4.12 -8.83 -22.46
C ILE A 237 3.53 -10.18 -22.02
N ALA A 238 4.36 -11.22 -21.92
CA ALA A 238 3.93 -12.54 -21.46
C ALA A 238 3.38 -12.50 -20.03
N LEU A 239 4.09 -11.84 -19.10
CA LEU A 239 3.61 -11.68 -17.71
C LEU A 239 2.29 -10.89 -17.64
N ALA A 240 2.13 -9.85 -18.47
CA ALA A 240 0.90 -9.07 -18.53
C ALA A 240 -0.29 -9.90 -19.01
N GLN A 241 -0.08 -10.77 -19.99
CA GLN A 241 -1.10 -11.70 -20.48
C GLN A 241 -1.52 -12.69 -19.39
N ASP A 242 -0.55 -13.34 -18.73
CA ASP A 242 -0.80 -14.33 -17.69
C ASP A 242 -1.48 -13.70 -16.46
N PHE A 243 -0.99 -12.55 -16.01
CA PHE A 243 -1.57 -11.84 -14.86
C PHE A 243 -2.99 -11.36 -15.17
N SER A 244 -3.20 -10.67 -16.29
CA SER A 244 -4.54 -10.18 -16.68
C SER A 244 -5.54 -11.32 -16.83
N LYS A 245 -5.15 -12.43 -17.47
CA LYS A 245 -5.98 -13.64 -17.58
C LYS A 245 -6.36 -14.18 -16.21
N THR A 246 -5.39 -14.28 -15.29
CA THR A 246 -5.62 -14.80 -13.94
C THR A 246 -6.63 -13.92 -13.18
N ILE A 247 -6.54 -12.59 -13.31
CA ILE A 247 -7.50 -11.67 -12.70
C ILE A 247 -8.89 -11.80 -13.33
N ILE A 248 -8.98 -11.90 -14.66
CA ILE A 248 -10.25 -12.13 -15.37
C ILE A 248 -10.91 -13.43 -14.92
N GLU A 249 -10.15 -14.50 -14.71
CA GLU A 249 -10.67 -15.77 -14.20
C GLU A 249 -11.26 -15.62 -12.79
N PHE A 250 -10.59 -14.89 -11.89
CA PHE A 250 -11.15 -14.58 -10.58
C PHE A 250 -12.45 -13.78 -10.69
N VAL A 251 -12.49 -12.75 -11.55
CA VAL A 251 -13.69 -11.91 -11.75
C VAL A 251 -14.88 -12.74 -12.23
N ASN A 252 -14.67 -13.72 -13.12
CA ASN A 252 -15.75 -14.54 -13.65
C ASN A 252 -16.18 -15.66 -12.69
N ASN A 253 -15.25 -16.26 -11.96
CA ASN A 253 -15.50 -17.52 -11.25
C ASN A 253 -15.42 -17.42 -9.73
N ALA A 254 -15.06 -16.27 -9.16
CA ALA A 254 -14.75 -16.09 -7.74
C ALA A 254 -13.60 -16.97 -7.20
N SER A 255 -12.97 -17.73 -8.09
CA SER A 255 -11.73 -18.46 -7.89
C SER A 255 -11.05 -18.55 -9.26
N PRO A 256 -9.79 -18.12 -9.39
CA PRO A 256 -9.01 -18.46 -10.58
C PRO A 256 -9.03 -19.99 -10.71
N GLY A 257 -9.26 -20.49 -11.92
CA GLY A 257 -9.32 -21.93 -12.16
C GLY A 257 -7.95 -22.57 -11.97
N GLU A 258 -7.89 -23.90 -12.01
CA GLU A 258 -6.64 -24.62 -12.22
C GLU A 258 -6.07 -24.21 -13.58
N SER A 259 -5.15 -23.25 -13.61
CA SER A 259 -4.46 -22.87 -14.85
C SER A 259 -3.66 -24.06 -15.36
N THR A 260 -3.91 -24.46 -16.61
CA THR A 260 -3.20 -25.55 -17.29
C THR A 260 -1.76 -25.18 -17.69
N ASN A 261 -1.33 -23.94 -17.48
CA ASN A 261 -0.07 -23.38 -18.00
C ASN A 261 0.94 -22.96 -16.92
N GLY A 262 0.86 -23.53 -15.71
CA GLY A 262 1.98 -23.48 -14.76
C GLY A 262 1.94 -22.37 -13.71
N THR A 263 0.96 -21.47 -13.73
CA THR A 263 0.61 -20.70 -12.52
C THR A 263 -0.17 -21.63 -11.60
N GLY A 264 0.53 -22.27 -10.66
CA GLY A 264 -0.07 -23.17 -9.68
C GLY A 264 -1.33 -22.58 -9.02
N LEU A 265 -2.23 -23.45 -8.52
CA LEU A 265 -3.48 -23.05 -7.87
C LEU A 265 -3.33 -21.78 -7.02
N TRP A 266 -3.93 -20.65 -7.43
CA TRP A 266 -3.96 -19.45 -6.59
C TRP A 266 -4.92 -19.71 -5.42
N ARG A 267 -4.32 -20.16 -4.32
CA ARG A 267 -5.02 -20.67 -3.14
C ARG A 267 -5.68 -19.56 -2.34
N PRO A 268 -6.70 -19.92 -1.53
CA PRO A 268 -7.19 -19.06 -0.48
C PRO A 268 -6.06 -18.50 0.38
N ALA A 269 -6.13 -17.20 0.71
CA ALA A 269 -5.10 -16.53 1.51
C ALA A 269 -4.91 -17.13 2.91
N TYR A 270 -5.99 -17.68 3.46
CA TYR A 270 -6.08 -18.23 4.80
C TYR A 270 -6.75 -19.60 4.77
N SER A 271 -6.39 -20.50 5.68
CA SER A 271 -6.97 -21.84 5.79
C SER A 271 -8.33 -21.83 6.52
N THR A 272 -8.41 -21.25 7.73
CA THR A 272 -9.66 -20.93 8.46
C THR A 272 -9.35 -19.98 9.63
N ALA A 273 -10.25 -19.04 9.95
CA ALA A 273 -10.15 -18.25 11.17
C ALA A 273 -10.65 -19.08 12.37
N THR A 274 -9.82 -19.27 13.40
CA THR A 274 -10.23 -19.94 14.64
C THR A 274 -10.85 -18.95 15.63
N SER A 275 -11.81 -19.42 16.44
CA SER A 275 -12.46 -18.57 17.44
C SER A 275 -11.45 -18.14 18.51
N GLY A 276 -11.29 -16.82 18.68
CA GLY A 276 -10.36 -16.23 19.67
C GLY A 276 -8.97 -15.92 19.12
N GLN A 277 -8.69 -16.20 17.85
CA GLN A 277 -7.44 -15.83 17.21
C GLN A 277 -7.45 -14.37 16.75
N ASP A 278 -6.50 -13.59 17.24
CA ASP A 278 -6.39 -12.16 16.91
C ASP A 278 -5.68 -11.90 15.60
N TRP A 279 -4.68 -12.71 15.26
CA TRP A 279 -3.91 -12.62 14.03
C TRP A 279 -3.69 -13.99 13.40
N PHE A 280 -3.58 -14.07 12.07
CA PHE A 280 -3.39 -15.34 11.36
C PHE A 280 -1.97 -15.91 11.57
N ASP A 281 -1.86 -17.23 11.62
CA ASP A 281 -0.58 -17.94 11.78
C ASP A 281 -0.05 -18.54 10.47
N GLU A 282 -0.85 -18.55 9.42
CA GLU A 282 -0.50 -19.03 8.08
C GLU A 282 -1.04 -18.05 7.03
N LEU A 283 -0.25 -17.83 5.99
CA LEU A 283 -0.54 -16.91 4.91
C LEU A 283 -0.13 -17.53 3.58
N SER A 284 -1.07 -17.60 2.63
CA SER A 284 -0.78 -17.97 1.24
C SER A 284 -0.87 -16.75 0.33
N ILE A 285 0.15 -16.53 -0.49
CA ILE A 285 0.29 -15.39 -1.40
C ILE A 285 0.66 -15.91 -2.78
N GLN A 286 0.01 -15.40 -3.82
CA GLN A 286 0.49 -15.60 -5.18
C GLN A 286 1.53 -14.54 -5.50
N LEU A 287 2.75 -14.94 -5.83
CA LEU A 287 3.75 -14.02 -6.36
C LEU A 287 3.56 -13.89 -7.87
N PHE A 288 3.73 -12.68 -8.39
CA PHE A 288 3.77 -12.40 -9.82
C PHE A 288 5.10 -11.73 -10.19
N GLY A 289 5.85 -12.36 -11.09
CA GLY A 289 7.13 -11.85 -11.58
C GLY A 289 8.26 -11.88 -10.54
N GLY A 290 9.29 -11.06 -10.76
CA GLY A 290 10.46 -11.00 -9.88
C GLY A 290 11.47 -12.13 -10.15
N PRO A 291 12.53 -12.24 -9.32
CA PRO A 291 13.66 -13.14 -9.58
C PRO A 291 13.31 -14.63 -9.52
N TYR A 292 12.20 -14.98 -8.89
CA TYR A 292 11.73 -16.37 -8.75
C TYR A 292 10.56 -16.71 -9.70
N GLY A 293 10.10 -15.73 -10.49
CA GLY A 293 8.94 -15.88 -11.35
C GLY A 293 7.62 -15.93 -10.58
N SER A 294 6.54 -16.30 -11.28
CA SER A 294 5.20 -16.36 -10.69
C SER A 294 4.97 -17.71 -10.02
N GLU A 295 4.94 -17.74 -8.69
CA GLU A 295 4.71 -18.96 -7.90
C GLU A 295 3.84 -18.71 -6.67
N LEU A 296 3.19 -19.77 -6.18
CA LEU A 296 2.45 -19.73 -4.92
C LEU A 296 3.41 -19.96 -3.75
N VAL A 297 3.34 -19.10 -2.74
CA VAL A 297 4.07 -19.29 -1.47
C VAL A 297 3.10 -19.42 -0.31
N THR A 298 3.39 -20.33 0.62
CA THR A 298 2.64 -20.49 1.87
C THR A 298 3.61 -20.44 3.05
N VAL A 299 3.49 -19.39 3.85
CA VAL A 299 4.34 -19.16 5.01
C VAL A 299 3.51 -19.26 6.30
N SER A 300 4.14 -19.71 7.37
CA SER A 300 3.55 -19.76 8.71
C SER A 300 4.45 -19.10 9.76
N LYS A 301 3.84 -18.51 10.80
CA LYS A 301 4.51 -17.75 11.87
C LYS A 301 5.66 -18.53 12.52
N ASP A 302 5.42 -19.81 12.82
CA ASP A 302 6.37 -20.72 13.45
C ASP A 302 6.97 -21.75 12.46
N GLY A 303 6.91 -21.47 11.16
CA GLY A 303 7.39 -22.40 10.13
C GLY A 303 8.91 -22.61 10.14
N ASP A 304 9.35 -23.86 9.93
CA ASP A 304 10.77 -24.20 9.78
C ASP A 304 11.34 -23.53 8.52
N LYS A 305 12.26 -22.59 8.72
CA LYS A 305 12.88 -21.81 7.65
C LYS A 305 13.89 -22.61 6.81
N ASN A 306 14.32 -23.78 7.28
CA ASN A 306 15.38 -24.57 6.63
C ASN A 306 14.88 -25.46 5.49
N ALA A 307 13.56 -25.70 5.39
CA ALA A 307 12.94 -26.53 4.35
C ALA A 307 12.14 -25.70 3.33
N LYS A 308 12.54 -24.44 3.09
CA LYS A 308 11.79 -23.45 2.31
C LYS A 308 12.37 -23.19 0.92
N THR A 309 11.51 -22.89 -0.05
CA THR A 309 11.94 -22.40 -1.38
C THR A 309 12.58 -21.01 -1.25
N ASP A 310 13.31 -20.55 -2.25
CA ASP A 310 13.95 -19.23 -2.20
C ASP A 310 12.91 -18.09 -2.19
N ALA A 311 11.77 -18.28 -2.86
CA ALA A 311 10.63 -17.37 -2.78
C ALA A 311 9.99 -17.33 -1.39
N GLU A 312 9.79 -18.48 -0.74
CA GLU A 312 9.30 -18.53 0.65
C GLU A 312 10.28 -17.85 1.61
N LYS A 313 11.60 -18.07 1.44
CA LYS A 313 12.62 -17.37 2.24
C LYS A 313 12.55 -15.85 2.05
N ALA A 314 12.30 -15.38 0.84
CA ALA A 314 12.13 -13.95 0.56
C ALA A 314 10.91 -13.38 1.29
N VAL A 315 9.76 -14.07 1.29
CA VAL A 315 8.58 -13.65 2.07
C VAL A 315 8.83 -13.71 3.58
N TYR A 316 9.57 -14.71 4.08
CA TYR A 316 9.96 -14.75 5.49
C TYR A 316 10.86 -13.58 5.90
N TRP A 317 11.71 -13.10 4.99
CA TRP A 317 12.53 -11.92 5.21
C TRP A 317 11.64 -10.68 5.37
N GLU A 318 10.49 -10.58 4.71
CA GLU A 318 9.59 -9.44 4.96
C GLU A 318 9.05 -9.32 6.40
N LYS A 319 9.14 -10.39 7.22
CA LYS A 319 8.69 -10.42 8.63
C LYS A 319 7.23 -9.96 8.82
N LEU A 320 6.37 -10.24 7.81
CA LEU A 320 4.97 -9.77 7.76
C LEU A 320 4.17 -10.07 9.03
N PHE A 321 4.31 -11.26 9.61
CA PHE A 321 3.59 -11.62 10.84
C PHE A 321 3.88 -10.65 11.99
N GLY A 322 5.15 -10.50 12.37
CA GLY A 322 5.53 -9.66 13.51
C GLY A 322 5.33 -8.16 13.24
N ARG A 323 5.65 -7.70 12.02
CA ARG A 323 5.49 -6.28 11.64
C ARG A 323 4.03 -5.88 11.55
N CYS A 324 3.19 -6.67 10.87
CA CYS A 324 1.79 -6.33 10.69
C CYS A 324 0.95 -6.59 11.94
N GLU A 325 1.30 -7.56 12.79
CA GLU A 325 0.67 -7.74 14.11
C GLU A 325 0.92 -6.51 15.00
N PHE A 326 2.13 -5.94 14.97
CA PHE A 326 2.44 -4.71 15.70
C PHE A 326 1.77 -3.46 15.09
N ILE A 327 1.91 -3.26 13.77
CA ILE A 327 1.35 -2.10 13.07
C ILE A 327 -0.18 -2.03 13.23
N ASN A 328 -0.85 -3.17 13.14
CA ASN A 328 -2.28 -3.26 13.35
C ASN A 328 -2.65 -3.47 14.82
N GLY A 329 -1.70 -3.39 15.76
CA GLY A 329 -1.92 -3.61 17.18
C GLY A 329 -2.74 -2.51 17.84
N GLN A 330 -3.36 -2.82 18.99
CA GLN A 330 -4.23 -1.86 19.69
C GLN A 330 -3.55 -0.53 20.02
N GLN A 331 -2.30 -0.57 20.49
CA GLN A 331 -1.54 0.63 20.82
C GLN A 331 -1.29 1.50 19.58
N MET A 332 -0.75 0.90 18.51
CA MET A 332 -0.45 1.64 17.27
C MET A 332 -1.71 2.31 16.72
N ARG A 333 -2.84 1.61 16.70
CA ARG A 333 -4.12 2.18 16.23
C ARG A 333 -4.60 3.34 17.10
N ALA A 334 -4.54 3.18 18.43
CA ALA A 334 -4.94 4.23 19.35
C ALA A 334 -4.11 5.50 19.16
N GLU A 335 -2.79 5.35 18.99
CA GLU A 335 -1.86 6.46 18.77
C GLU A 335 -2.01 7.08 17.37
N ALA A 336 -2.18 6.26 16.33
CA ALA A 336 -2.47 6.70 14.97
C ALA A 336 -3.85 7.34 14.81
N GLY A 337 -4.74 7.17 15.80
CA GLY A 337 -6.10 7.68 15.79
C GLY A 337 -7.01 6.96 14.81
N VAL A 338 -6.86 5.63 14.66
CA VAL A 338 -7.64 4.76 13.77
C VAL A 338 -8.37 3.63 14.49
#